data_AF-A0A7V5K346-F1
#
_entry.id   AF-A0A7V5K346-F1
#
_cell.length_a   1.000
_cell.length_b   1.000
_cell.length_c   1.000
_cell.angle_alpha   90.00
_cell.angle_beta   90.00
_cell.angle_gamma   90.00
#
_symmetry.space_group_name_H-M   'P 1'
#
loop_
_entity.id
_entity.type
_entity.pdbx_description
1 polymer ?
#
loop_
_entity_poly.entity_id
_entity_poly.type
_entity_poly.pdbx_seq_one_letter_code
_entity_poly.pdbx_strand_id
1 'polypeptide(L)'
;MSVETSQVVEVALDLPMKGPLSYELPESLLGRVKPGCLVRVPLRNREALGVVLQVREAQNRPGELKEVLELLDEEPILSPLELQWYGWAARYYVQPLGKVLAAALKPMVSFLKKSHRGKERLCFPGEDVLGQPPPSLTADQWRAVEEILPAVREARFEAFLLWGVTGSGKTEVYLRAAQAAVECNKQVLVLVPEISLTHQLVREFRSRFGQRIAVLHSRLSMGERASMWRAVHLGDLPLVLGARSAIFAPCHSLGLIIVDEEHDPAYKQEEGFRYNARDLALVRGKLSNSPVLLGSATPAMETYCNARQGKFRMLRLPERVEGRPLPHTQIVDLRKRSRARGGAQVLSALLEESMRETLEKGEQVLLFLNRRGYATFLLCPDCGHVLKCENCEVALVHHLSEGALRCHYCGWRRSAPPACPACGGTGVSDLGIGTEALEMAVRELFPMARVLRMDRDTTMRKHAQGEILRAWRRGEADVLIGTQMVAKGHHVPNVTLVGVILADTSLNLPDFRASERTFQLLLQVAGRAGRGDRPGKVILQTYTPHHPAVVFSAGEDYESFASWELAVRKEAGYPPFRHLALLRISGPRQDTTAR
;
A
#
# COMPACT_ATOMS: atom_id res chain seq x y z
N MET A 1 27.02 -2.27 -56.80
CA MET A 1 25.83 -1.87 -56.03
C MET A 1 26.24 -1.84 -54.57
N SER A 2 26.55 -0.65 -54.05
CA SER A 2 26.82 -0.43 -52.64
C SER A 2 25.54 -0.71 -51.85
N VAL A 3 25.57 -1.68 -50.95
CA VAL A 3 24.48 -1.94 -50.01
C VAL A 3 24.50 -0.78 -49.02
N GLU A 4 23.56 0.16 -49.13
CA GLU A 4 23.37 1.21 -48.12
C GLU A 4 22.94 0.54 -46.81
N THR A 5 23.89 0.31 -45.92
CA THR A 5 23.64 -0.16 -44.56
C THR A 5 23.04 0.98 -43.76
N SER A 6 21.75 0.90 -43.47
CA SER A 6 21.05 1.84 -42.58
C SER A 6 20.83 1.19 -41.21
N GLN A 7 21.00 1.97 -40.14
CA GLN A 7 20.66 1.53 -38.79
C GLN A 7 19.20 1.83 -38.48
N VAL A 8 18.48 0.80 -38.05
CA VAL A 8 17.08 0.87 -37.65
C VAL A 8 16.98 0.69 -36.14
N VAL A 9 16.15 1.51 -35.50
CA VAL A 9 15.84 1.41 -34.07
C VAL A 9 14.41 0.96 -33.84
N GLU A 10 14.24 0.07 -32.88
CA GLU A 10 12.92 -0.32 -32.36
C GLU A 10 12.59 0.55 -31.15
N VAL A 11 11.52 1.33 -31.24
CA VAL A 11 11.14 2.33 -30.23
C VAL A 11 9.80 1.96 -29.59
N ALA A 12 9.79 1.86 -28.26
CA ALA A 12 8.57 1.70 -27.47
C ALA A 12 7.92 3.06 -27.21
N LEU A 13 6.70 3.23 -27.71
CA LEU A 13 5.89 4.45 -27.54
C LEU A 13 4.73 4.23 -26.59
N ASP A 14 4.21 5.31 -25.98
CA ASP A 14 3.01 5.30 -25.12
C ASP A 14 1.70 5.01 -25.91
N LEU A 15 1.64 3.82 -26.50
CA LEU A 15 0.58 3.36 -27.38
C LEU A 15 0.00 2.03 -26.88
N PRO A 16 -1.31 1.80 -27.05
CA PRO A 16 -1.95 0.54 -26.68
C PRO A 16 -1.65 -0.56 -27.72
N MET A 17 -0.38 -0.80 -28.05
CA MET A 17 0.04 -1.77 -29.05
C MET A 17 1.09 -2.74 -28.50
N LYS A 18 1.11 -3.98 -29.00
CA LYS A 18 1.96 -5.05 -28.45
C LYS A 18 3.45 -4.89 -28.77
N GLY A 19 3.80 -4.30 -29.92
CA GLY A 19 5.18 -4.20 -30.41
C GLY A 19 5.73 -2.78 -30.47
N PRO A 20 7.06 -2.64 -30.60
CA PRO A 20 7.69 -1.35 -30.89
C PRO A 20 7.37 -0.89 -32.33
N LEU A 21 7.68 0.37 -32.62
CA LEU A 21 7.73 0.90 -33.98
C LEU A 21 9.17 1.04 -34.44
N SER A 22 9.43 0.79 -35.72
CA SER A 22 10.75 0.92 -36.33
C SER A 22 10.95 2.31 -36.91
N TYR A 23 12.13 2.88 -36.67
CA TYR A 23 12.56 4.17 -37.20
C TYR A 23 13.99 4.07 -37.74
N GLU A 24 14.31 4.89 -38.74
CA GLU A 24 15.67 5.02 -39.27
C GLU A 24 16.48 5.98 -38.38
N LEU A 25 17.75 5.65 -38.15
CA LEU A 25 18.69 6.54 -37.47
C LEU A 25 19.36 7.45 -38.50
N PRO A 26 19.22 8.79 -38.37
CA PRO A 26 19.98 9.71 -39.20
C PRO A 26 21.47 9.62 -38.86
N GLU A 27 22.33 9.96 -39.83
CA GLU A 27 23.79 9.88 -39.68
C GLU A 27 24.33 10.62 -38.45
N SER A 28 23.69 11.75 -38.09
CA SER A 28 24.04 12.58 -36.94
C SER A 28 23.86 11.90 -35.57
N LEU A 29 23.09 10.81 -35.51
CA LEU A 29 22.77 10.05 -34.30
C LEU A 29 23.43 8.66 -34.26
N LEU A 30 24.13 8.26 -35.32
CA LEU A 30 24.84 6.98 -35.38
C LEU A 30 25.88 6.86 -34.26
N GLY A 31 25.94 5.69 -33.61
CA GLY A 31 26.83 5.42 -32.49
C GLY A 31 26.47 6.09 -31.16
N ARG A 32 25.60 7.10 -31.16
CA ARG A 32 25.12 7.79 -29.94
C ARG A 32 23.88 7.13 -29.35
N VAL A 33 22.96 6.70 -30.21
CA VAL A 33 21.72 6.05 -29.76
C VAL A 33 22.00 4.61 -29.35
N LYS A 34 21.66 4.29 -28.09
CA LYS A 34 21.80 2.95 -27.51
C LYS A 34 20.44 2.48 -26.97
N PRO A 35 20.25 1.16 -26.76
CA PRO A 35 19.10 0.66 -26.00
C PRO A 35 19.00 1.35 -24.64
N GLY A 36 17.80 1.80 -24.29
CA GLY A 36 17.50 2.52 -23.05
C GLY A 36 17.51 4.04 -23.21
N CYS A 37 17.98 4.59 -24.34
CA CYS A 37 17.87 6.01 -24.64
C CYS A 37 16.41 6.45 -24.89
N LEU A 38 16.12 7.70 -24.55
CA LEU A 38 14.88 8.39 -24.85
C LEU A 38 15.05 9.20 -26.15
N VAL A 39 14.16 8.95 -27.10
CA VAL A 39 14.15 9.59 -28.40
C VAL A 39 12.82 10.27 -28.67
N ARG A 40 12.85 11.32 -29.48
CA ARG A 40 11.68 11.94 -30.08
C ARG A 40 11.52 11.43 -31.51
N VAL A 41 10.33 10.98 -31.84
CA VAL A 41 10.02 10.36 -33.14
C VAL A 41 8.71 10.90 -33.71
N PRO A 42 8.54 10.91 -35.04
CA PRO A 42 7.27 11.28 -35.65
C PRO A 42 6.25 10.15 -35.49
N LEU A 43 5.02 10.51 -35.14
CA LEU A 43 3.91 9.59 -34.99
C LEU A 43 2.64 10.17 -35.62
N ARG A 44 2.32 9.72 -36.83
CA ARG A 44 1.24 10.30 -37.67
C ARG A 44 1.45 11.81 -37.84
N ASN A 45 0.57 12.63 -37.25
CA ASN A 45 0.56 14.09 -37.37
C ASN A 45 1.09 14.80 -36.11
N ARG A 46 1.82 14.10 -35.24
CA ARG A 46 2.41 14.65 -34.02
C ARG A 46 3.78 14.03 -33.74
N GLU A 47 4.52 14.62 -32.82
CA GLU A 47 5.71 14.01 -32.23
C GLU A 47 5.34 13.15 -31.02
N ALA A 48 6.12 12.10 -30.79
CA ALA A 48 6.01 11.24 -29.64
C ALA A 48 7.37 11.00 -29.01
N LEU A 49 7.38 10.78 -27.70
CA LEU A 49 8.57 10.32 -26.98
C LEU A 49 8.53 8.82 -26.84
N GLY A 50 9.68 8.20 -26.97
CA GLY A 50 9.83 6.75 -26.93
C GLY A 50 11.17 6.32 -26.36
N VAL A 51 11.20 5.09 -25.86
CA VAL A 51 12.43 4.45 -25.38
C VAL A 51 12.93 3.50 -26.46
N VAL A 52 14.21 3.61 -26.79
CA VAL A 52 14.88 2.70 -27.72
C VAL A 52 15.03 1.34 -27.04
N LEU A 53 14.45 0.30 -27.61
CA LEU A 53 14.57 -1.08 -27.13
C LEU A 53 15.76 -1.79 -27.74
N GLN A 54 16.05 -1.51 -29.01
CA GLN A 54 17.10 -2.16 -29.76
C GLN A 54 17.55 -1.28 -30.93
N VAL A 55 18.83 -1.40 -31.27
CA VAL A 55 19.45 -0.86 -32.48
C VAL A 55 19.87 -2.06 -33.34
N ARG A 56 19.54 -2.07 -34.64
CA ARG A 56 19.87 -3.14 -35.58
C ARG A 56 20.38 -2.57 -36.89
N GLU A 57 21.29 -3.29 -37.54
CA GLU A 57 21.62 -3.04 -38.94
C GLU A 57 20.59 -3.72 -39.83
N ALA A 58 19.97 -2.96 -40.73
CA ALA A 58 19.03 -3.50 -41.70
C ALA A 58 19.70 -3.59 -43.07
N GLN A 59 19.90 -4.82 -43.56
CA GLN A 59 20.42 -5.08 -44.91
C GLN A 59 19.32 -4.96 -45.99
N ASN A 60 18.04 -5.08 -45.61
CA ASN A 60 16.89 -4.90 -46.49
C ASN A 60 15.89 -3.93 -45.83
N ARG A 61 15.68 -2.75 -46.44
CA ARG A 61 14.74 -1.73 -45.95
C ARG A 61 13.29 -2.24 -46.02
N PRO A 62 12.57 -2.41 -44.90
CA PRO A 62 11.14 -2.66 -44.95
C PRO A 62 10.39 -1.33 -45.18
N GLY A 63 10.28 -0.90 -46.44
CA GLY A 63 9.54 0.32 -46.83
C GLY A 63 10.18 1.65 -46.43
N GLU A 64 9.45 2.76 -46.61
CA GLU A 64 9.85 4.10 -46.17
C GLU A 64 9.67 4.22 -44.64
N LEU A 65 10.77 4.06 -43.89
CA LEU A 65 10.80 4.35 -42.47
C LEU A 65 10.92 5.87 -42.25
N LYS A 66 10.30 6.37 -41.19
CA LYS A 66 10.56 7.74 -40.74
C LYS A 66 11.82 7.78 -39.88
N GLU A 67 12.51 8.91 -39.90
CA GLU A 67 13.70 9.12 -39.10
C GLU A 67 13.39 9.48 -37.64
N VAL A 68 14.33 9.16 -36.75
CA VAL A 68 14.37 9.71 -35.39
C VAL A 68 14.66 11.21 -35.45
N LEU A 69 13.87 12.02 -34.74
CA LEU A 69 13.99 13.48 -34.77
C LEU A 69 15.09 13.98 -33.83
N GLU A 70 15.18 13.42 -32.63
CA GLU A 70 16.02 13.93 -31.56
C GLU A 70 16.37 12.82 -30.55
N LEU A 71 17.62 12.82 -30.08
CA LEU A 71 18.05 12.06 -28.89
C LEU A 71 18.02 13.02 -27.68
N LEU A 72 17.29 12.64 -26.62
CA LEU A 72 17.02 13.51 -25.48
C LEU A 72 17.96 13.31 -24.28
N ASP A 73 18.80 12.28 -24.31
CA ASP A 73 19.77 11.98 -23.28
C ASP A 73 21.16 11.75 -23.85
N GLU A 74 22.19 12.10 -23.07
CA GLU A 74 23.58 11.85 -23.43
C GLU A 74 23.99 10.39 -23.19
N GLU A 75 23.36 9.73 -22.21
CA GLU A 75 23.55 8.32 -21.88
C GLU A 75 22.19 7.65 -21.60
N PRO A 76 22.07 6.32 -21.81
CA PRO A 76 20.83 5.60 -21.60
C PRO A 76 20.23 5.83 -20.22
N ILE A 77 19.00 6.34 -20.20
CA ILE A 77 18.25 6.54 -18.95
C ILE A 77 17.88 5.22 -18.27
N LEU A 78 17.88 4.12 -19.02
CA LEU A 78 17.62 2.76 -18.55
C LEU A 78 18.77 1.83 -18.87
N SER A 79 19.20 1.07 -17.88
CA SER A 79 20.14 -0.04 -18.06
C SER A 79 19.49 -1.21 -18.82
N PRO A 80 20.30 -2.10 -19.44
CA PRO A 80 19.79 -3.33 -20.06
C PRO A 80 18.98 -4.19 -19.09
N LEU A 81 19.38 -4.23 -17.81
CA LEU A 81 18.69 -4.96 -16.77
C LEU A 81 17.29 -4.37 -16.48
N GLU A 82 17.19 -3.03 -16.44
CA GLU A 82 15.90 -2.37 -16.28
C GLU A 82 14.99 -2.60 -17.48
N LEU A 83 15.51 -2.56 -18.71
CA LEU A 83 14.74 -2.93 -19.91
C LEU A 83 14.22 -4.36 -19.82
N GLN A 84 15.05 -5.31 -19.36
CA GLN A 84 14.64 -6.70 -19.13
C GLN A 84 13.54 -6.79 -18.08
N TRP A 85 13.67 -6.05 -16.98
CA TRP A 85 12.69 -6.01 -15.89
C TRP A 85 11.35 -5.41 -16.33
N TYR A 86 11.36 -4.27 -17.05
CA TYR A 86 10.15 -3.68 -17.63
C TYR A 86 9.50 -4.59 -18.65
N GLY A 87 10.31 -5.27 -19.49
CA GLY A 87 9.84 -6.29 -20.42
C GLY A 87 9.16 -7.47 -19.73
N TRP A 88 9.74 -7.97 -18.63
CA TRP A 88 9.12 -9.00 -17.79
C TRP A 88 7.79 -8.51 -17.22
N ALA A 89 7.76 -7.29 -16.66
CA ALA A 89 6.56 -6.73 -16.04
C ALA A 89 5.43 -6.52 -17.06
N ALA A 90 5.76 -6.04 -18.27
CA ALA A 90 4.82 -5.90 -19.37
C ALA A 90 4.19 -7.25 -19.76
N ARG A 91 4.99 -8.32 -19.87
CA ARG A 91 4.48 -9.67 -20.17
C ARG A 91 3.62 -10.23 -19.04
N TYR A 92 4.09 -10.16 -17.79
CA TYR A 92 3.41 -10.73 -16.64
C TYR A 92 2.05 -10.07 -16.37
N TYR A 93 1.98 -8.74 -16.48
CA TYR A 93 0.74 -7.97 -16.26
C TYR A 93 -0.09 -7.77 -17.53
N VAL A 94 0.33 -8.38 -18.66
CA VAL A 94 -0.36 -8.29 -19.97
C VAL A 94 -0.61 -6.82 -20.36
N GLN A 95 0.44 -6.01 -20.28
CA GLN A 95 0.42 -4.59 -20.64
C GLN A 95 1.39 -4.32 -21.80
N PRO A 96 1.04 -3.42 -22.74
CA PRO A 96 1.99 -2.87 -23.71
C PRO A 96 3.25 -2.34 -23.02
N LEU A 97 4.45 -2.75 -23.49
CA LEU A 97 5.71 -2.30 -22.89
C LEU A 97 5.83 -0.77 -22.89
N GLY A 98 5.41 -0.12 -23.97
CA GLY A 98 5.41 1.34 -24.05
C GLY A 98 4.49 2.01 -23.02
N LYS A 99 3.35 1.42 -22.67
CA LYS A 99 2.47 1.89 -21.57
C LYS A 99 3.14 1.73 -20.20
N VAL A 100 3.84 0.61 -20.00
CA VAL A 100 4.61 0.35 -18.77
C VAL A 100 5.72 1.37 -18.61
N LEU A 101 6.53 1.59 -19.66
CA LEU A 101 7.62 2.57 -19.65
C LEU A 101 7.09 4.00 -19.49
N ALA A 102 6.01 4.37 -20.17
CA ALA A 102 5.41 5.69 -20.01
C ALA A 102 4.90 5.93 -18.57
N ALA A 103 4.30 4.91 -17.94
CA ALA A 103 3.87 4.99 -16.55
C ALA A 103 5.05 5.11 -15.58
N ALA A 104 6.13 4.36 -15.82
CA ALA A 104 7.32 4.37 -14.97
C ALA A 104 8.16 5.65 -15.11
N LEU A 105 8.39 6.12 -16.34
CA LEU A 105 9.34 7.20 -16.65
C LEU A 105 8.70 8.59 -16.70
N LYS A 106 7.39 8.70 -16.41
CA LYS A 106 6.65 9.98 -16.42
C LYS A 106 7.37 11.13 -15.69
N PRO A 107 8.00 10.93 -14.51
CA PRO A 107 8.75 11.98 -13.83
C PRO A 107 9.93 12.49 -14.67
N MET A 108 10.74 11.58 -15.22
CA MET A 108 11.94 11.88 -15.98
C MET A 108 11.63 12.53 -17.34
N VAL A 109 10.61 12.02 -18.04
CA VAL A 109 10.17 12.57 -19.33
C VAL A 109 9.67 14.02 -19.20
N SER A 110 9.05 14.37 -18.07
CA SER A 110 8.54 15.72 -17.83
C SER A 110 9.66 16.76 -17.61
N PHE A 111 10.84 16.30 -17.17
CA PHE A 111 12.02 17.13 -16.97
C PHE A 111 12.73 17.48 -18.26
N LEU A 112 12.96 16.47 -19.11
CA LEU A 112 13.68 16.64 -20.37
C LEU A 112 12.92 17.60 -21.31
N LYS A 113 11.60 17.70 -21.17
CA LYS A 113 10.78 18.73 -21.84
C LYS A 113 11.04 20.17 -21.37
N LYS A 114 11.62 20.36 -20.19
CA LYS A 114 11.79 21.66 -19.51
C LYS A 114 13.24 22.12 -19.40
N SER A 115 14.23 21.31 -19.75
CA SER A 115 15.65 21.66 -19.58
C SER A 115 16.17 22.63 -20.66
N HIS A 116 15.64 23.85 -20.64
CA HIS A 116 16.36 25.06 -21.04
C HIS A 116 16.39 26.13 -19.93
N ARG A 117 15.85 25.87 -18.72
CA ARG A 117 15.87 26.87 -17.64
C ARG A 117 16.17 26.26 -16.26
N GLY A 118 17.37 26.55 -15.76
CA GLY A 118 17.67 26.69 -14.33
C GLY A 118 18.14 25.44 -13.57
N LYS A 119 19.25 25.57 -12.84
CA LYS A 119 19.62 24.67 -11.73
C LYS A 119 18.60 24.84 -10.60
N GLU A 120 17.51 24.07 -10.60
CA GLU A 120 16.63 23.99 -9.44
C GLU A 120 17.39 23.32 -8.28
N ARG A 121 17.62 24.08 -7.21
CA ARG A 121 18.23 23.60 -5.96
C ARG A 121 17.32 22.50 -5.40
N LEU A 122 17.86 21.32 -5.11
CA LEU A 122 17.15 20.28 -4.37
C LEU A 122 16.73 20.85 -3.01
N CYS A 123 15.45 21.20 -2.87
CA CYS A 123 14.90 21.66 -1.60
C CYS A 123 14.53 20.42 -0.80
N PHE A 124 15.23 20.20 0.31
CA PHE A 124 14.89 19.16 1.27
C PHE A 124 14.07 19.80 2.40
N PRO A 125 12.73 19.71 2.38
CA PRO A 125 11.94 20.24 3.49
C PRO A 125 12.17 19.38 4.74
N GLY A 126 12.72 19.98 5.80
CA GLY A 126 12.84 19.39 7.14
C GLY A 126 14.06 19.90 7.92
N GLU A 127 13.89 20.08 9.22
CA GLU A 127 14.96 20.48 10.15
C GLU A 127 16.10 19.44 10.18
N ASP A 128 17.34 19.90 10.30
CA ASP A 128 18.49 19.03 10.57
C ASP A 128 18.31 18.42 11.97
N VAL A 129 17.98 17.13 12.02
CA VAL A 129 17.83 16.41 13.28
C VAL A 129 19.17 15.80 13.65
N LEU A 130 19.80 16.37 14.69
CA LEU A 130 21.04 15.87 15.28
C LEU A 130 20.95 14.36 15.56
N GLY A 131 21.98 13.62 15.12
CA GLY A 131 22.05 12.17 15.16
C GLY A 131 22.10 11.63 16.58
N GLN A 132 21.04 10.94 17.00
CA GLN A 132 21.10 10.10 18.20
C GLN A 132 21.94 8.85 17.89
N PRO A 133 22.77 8.38 18.83
CA PRO A 133 23.52 7.14 18.63
C PRO A 133 22.56 5.97 18.36
N PRO A 134 22.94 5.01 17.49
CA PRO A 134 22.11 3.85 17.21
C PRO A 134 21.77 3.11 18.51
N PRO A 135 20.51 2.71 18.74
CA PRO A 135 20.16 1.90 19.89
C PRO A 135 20.87 0.53 19.82
N SER A 136 21.05 -0.09 20.99
CA SER A 136 21.47 -1.49 21.07
C SER A 136 20.39 -2.40 20.48
N LEU A 137 20.81 -3.44 19.78
CA LEU A 137 19.90 -4.44 19.21
C LEU A 137 19.47 -5.42 20.30
N THR A 138 18.21 -5.86 20.24
CA THR A 138 17.76 -7.05 20.97
C THR A 138 18.39 -8.31 20.35
N ALA A 139 18.35 -9.44 21.08
CA ALA A 139 18.90 -10.71 20.58
C ALA A 139 18.22 -11.19 19.28
N ASP A 140 16.91 -10.96 19.12
CA ASP A 140 16.18 -11.27 17.89
C ASP A 140 16.57 -10.35 16.73
N GLN A 141 16.69 -9.05 16.99
CA GLN A 141 17.14 -8.08 15.98
C GLN A 141 18.57 -8.35 15.52
N TRP A 142 19.45 -8.71 16.46
CA TRP A 142 20.84 -9.04 16.15
C TRP A 142 20.94 -10.26 15.24
N ARG A 143 20.22 -11.36 15.56
CA ARG A 143 20.14 -12.55 14.69
C ARG A 143 19.58 -12.21 13.31
N ALA A 144 18.53 -11.39 13.24
CA ALA A 144 17.97 -10.97 11.96
C ALA A 144 19.00 -10.19 11.11
N VAL A 145 19.75 -9.26 11.72
CA VAL A 145 20.81 -8.52 11.03
C VAL A 145 21.94 -9.47 10.59
N GLU A 146 22.37 -10.39 11.45
CA GLU A 146 23.42 -11.36 11.14
C GLU A 146 23.07 -12.24 9.91
N GLU A 147 21.80 -12.63 9.76
CA GLU A 147 21.35 -13.37 8.58
C GLU A 147 21.24 -12.52 7.30
N ILE A 148 20.91 -11.23 7.42
CA ILE A 148 20.72 -10.34 6.26
C ILE A 148 22.05 -9.84 5.70
N LEU A 149 23.02 -9.50 6.56
CA LEU A 149 24.24 -8.82 6.16
C LEU A 149 25.10 -9.59 5.14
N PRO A 150 25.26 -10.93 5.21
CA PRO A 150 25.99 -11.68 4.18
C PRO A 150 25.40 -11.48 2.79
N ALA A 151 24.08 -11.59 2.63
CA ALA A 151 23.42 -11.41 1.33
C ALA A 151 23.61 -9.99 0.76
N VAL A 152 23.63 -8.97 1.63
CA VAL A 152 23.91 -7.58 1.25
C VAL A 152 25.35 -7.41 0.79
N ARG A 153 26.33 -7.92 1.56
CA ARG A 153 27.76 -7.76 1.28
C ARG A 153 28.21 -8.55 0.04
N GLU A 154 27.64 -9.73 -0.16
CA GLU A 154 27.94 -10.60 -1.30
C GLU A 154 27.17 -10.20 -2.58
N ALA A 155 26.28 -9.20 -2.52
CA ALA A 155 25.38 -8.84 -3.61
C ALA A 155 24.65 -10.08 -4.18
N ARG A 156 23.99 -10.82 -3.28
CA ARG A 156 23.25 -12.04 -3.60
C ARG A 156 21.76 -11.82 -3.42
N PHE A 157 20.96 -12.24 -4.41
CA PHE A 157 19.51 -12.25 -4.23
C PHE A 157 19.12 -13.26 -3.16
N GLU A 158 18.46 -12.77 -2.13
CA GLU A 158 17.78 -13.56 -1.12
C GLU A 158 16.56 -12.78 -0.63
N ALA A 159 15.42 -13.47 -0.53
CA ALA A 159 14.17 -12.87 -0.10
C ALA A 159 13.95 -13.20 1.38
N PHE A 160 13.87 -12.18 2.21
CA PHE A 160 13.67 -12.28 3.65
C PHE A 160 12.28 -11.80 4.02
N LEU A 161 11.61 -12.55 4.90
CA LEU A 161 10.43 -12.08 5.63
C LEU A 161 10.87 -11.69 7.04
N LEU A 162 10.91 -10.39 7.34
CA LEU A 162 11.09 -9.88 8.70
C LEU A 162 9.72 -9.77 9.38
N TRP A 163 9.35 -10.85 10.08
CA TRP A 163 8.08 -10.96 10.76
C TRP A 163 8.23 -10.57 12.24
N GLY A 164 7.74 -9.39 12.59
CA GLY A 164 7.89 -8.87 13.94
C GLY A 164 6.69 -8.09 14.41
N VAL A 165 6.27 -8.30 15.67
CA VAL A 165 5.11 -7.62 16.26
C VAL A 165 5.25 -6.10 16.19
N THR A 166 4.13 -5.40 16.33
CA THR A 166 4.15 -3.94 16.27
C THR A 166 4.97 -3.39 17.44
N GLY A 167 6.04 -2.64 17.14
CA GLY A 167 6.97 -2.14 18.17
C GLY A 167 8.16 -3.06 18.45
N SER A 168 8.38 -4.13 17.69
CA SER A 168 9.57 -5.00 17.80
C SER A 168 10.87 -4.39 17.23
N GLY A 169 10.83 -3.15 16.73
CA GLY A 169 11.99 -2.45 16.19
C GLY A 169 12.45 -2.94 14.80
N LYS A 170 11.55 -3.43 13.95
CA LYS A 170 11.82 -3.75 12.53
C LYS A 170 12.61 -2.65 11.81
N THR A 171 12.28 -1.39 12.07
CA THR A 171 12.96 -0.25 11.44
C THR A 171 14.45 -0.19 11.75
N GLU A 172 14.89 -0.58 12.96
CA GLU A 172 16.33 -0.58 13.25
C GLU A 172 17.05 -1.65 12.42
N VAL A 173 16.45 -2.83 12.21
CA VAL A 173 16.98 -3.86 11.30
C VAL A 173 17.10 -3.31 9.87
N TYR A 174 16.09 -2.57 9.39
CA TYR A 174 16.13 -1.91 8.08
C TYR A 174 17.30 -0.92 7.98
N LEU A 175 17.48 -0.06 8.99
CA LEU A 175 18.53 0.96 9.02
C LEU A 175 19.93 0.31 9.00
N ARG A 176 20.14 -0.78 9.74
CA ARG A 176 21.41 -1.52 9.76
C ARG A 176 21.71 -2.20 8.43
N ALA A 177 20.72 -2.84 7.81
CA ALA A 177 20.88 -3.45 6.50
C ALA A 177 21.14 -2.41 5.40
N ALA A 178 20.41 -1.29 5.43
CA ALA A 178 20.61 -0.17 4.51
C ALA A 178 21.99 0.46 4.69
N GLN A 179 22.47 0.59 5.94
CA GLN A 179 23.80 1.11 6.23
C GLN A 179 24.89 0.25 5.61
N ALA A 180 24.82 -1.08 5.79
CA ALA A 180 25.78 -1.99 5.18
C ALA A 180 25.79 -1.92 3.64
N ALA A 181 24.61 -1.79 3.02
CA ALA A 181 24.52 -1.65 1.57
C ALA A 181 25.16 -0.35 1.07
N VAL A 182 24.92 0.78 1.77
CA VAL A 182 25.54 2.08 1.44
C VAL A 182 27.05 2.06 1.65
N GLU A 183 27.54 1.40 2.70
CA GLU A 183 28.98 1.18 2.96
C GLU A 183 29.64 0.35 1.83
N CYS A 184 28.89 -0.53 1.18
CA CYS A 184 29.31 -1.26 -0.02
C CYS A 184 29.14 -0.45 -1.34
N ASN A 185 28.94 0.87 -1.27
CA ASN A 185 28.67 1.75 -2.43
C ASN A 185 27.47 1.32 -3.28
N LYS A 186 26.47 0.69 -2.66
CA LYS A 186 25.22 0.30 -3.31
C LYS A 186 24.08 1.27 -2.97
N GLN A 187 23.12 1.33 -3.87
CA GLN A 187 21.87 2.06 -3.65
C GLN A 187 20.84 1.18 -2.93
N VAL A 188 20.00 1.80 -2.11
CA VAL A 188 18.95 1.13 -1.34
C VAL A 188 17.61 1.75 -1.70
N LEU A 189 16.65 0.88 -1.98
CA LEU A 189 15.27 1.27 -2.24
C LEU A 189 14.37 0.83 -1.09
N VAL A 190 13.77 1.78 -0.40
CA VAL A 190 12.80 1.56 0.68
C VAL A 190 11.41 1.95 0.20
N LEU A 191 10.57 0.93 0.01
CA LEU A 191 9.16 1.08 -0.30
C LEU A 191 8.36 1.08 0.99
N VAL A 192 7.50 2.06 1.12
CA VAL A 192 6.59 2.22 2.26
C VAL A 192 5.18 2.48 1.73
N PRO A 193 4.11 2.12 2.46
CA PRO A 193 2.77 2.53 2.07
C PRO A 193 2.67 4.05 2.00
N GLU A 194 1.86 4.59 1.07
CA GLU A 194 1.76 6.05 0.87
C GLU A 194 1.38 6.82 2.15
N ILE A 195 0.58 6.18 3.02
CA ILE A 195 0.13 6.72 4.30
C ILE A 195 1.25 6.62 5.37
N SER A 196 2.17 5.66 5.22
CA SER A 196 3.31 5.42 6.12
C SER A 196 4.52 6.30 5.81
N LEU A 197 4.49 7.13 4.74
CA LEU A 197 5.43 8.25 4.51
C LEU A 197 5.21 9.38 5.53
N THR A 198 5.12 9.02 6.80
CA THR A 198 5.00 9.98 7.89
C THR A 198 6.36 10.63 8.13
N HIS A 199 6.33 11.81 8.75
CA HIS A 199 7.56 12.49 9.16
C HIS A 199 8.46 11.61 10.04
N GLN A 200 7.93 10.60 10.74
CA GLN A 200 8.71 9.76 11.64
C GLN A 200 9.72 8.87 10.90
N LEU A 201 9.27 8.05 9.95
CA LEU A 201 10.18 7.14 9.24
C LEU A 201 11.21 7.92 8.42
N VAL A 202 10.76 8.99 7.76
CA VAL A 202 11.67 9.92 7.06
C VAL A 202 12.70 10.52 8.03
N ARG A 203 12.29 10.89 9.26
CA ARG A 203 13.19 11.43 10.28
C ARG A 203 14.19 10.39 10.77
N GLU A 204 13.78 9.15 11.00
CA GLU A 204 14.66 8.05 11.44
C GLU A 204 15.75 7.79 10.38
N PHE A 205 15.35 7.69 9.11
CA PHE A 205 16.29 7.55 8.01
C PHE A 205 17.20 8.79 7.84
N ARG A 206 16.66 10.02 7.91
CA ARG A 206 17.48 11.25 7.85
C ARG A 206 18.45 11.39 9.02
N SER A 207 18.06 10.98 10.22
CA SER A 207 18.93 11.00 11.39
C SER A 207 20.14 10.08 11.20
N ARG A 208 19.97 8.96 10.48
CA ARG A 208 21.05 7.99 10.21
C ARG A 208 21.89 8.34 8.98
N PHE A 209 21.28 8.82 7.90
CA PHE A 209 21.94 9.00 6.59
C PHE A 209 22.08 10.46 6.15
N GLY A 210 21.65 11.42 6.98
CA GLY A 210 21.66 12.84 6.68
C GLY A 210 20.81 13.20 5.45
N GLN A 211 21.33 14.10 4.61
CA GLN A 211 20.67 14.58 3.40
C GLN A 211 20.88 13.67 2.17
N ARG A 212 21.52 12.50 2.32
CA ARG A 212 21.81 11.55 1.22
C ARG A 212 20.59 10.66 0.88
N ILE A 213 19.39 11.23 0.88
CA ILE A 213 18.12 10.51 0.73
C ILE A 213 17.18 11.22 -0.24
N ALA A 214 16.70 10.48 -1.25
CA ALA A 214 15.59 10.88 -2.10
C ALA A 214 14.26 10.42 -1.48
N VAL A 215 13.34 11.36 -1.20
CA VAL A 215 12.02 11.04 -0.65
C VAL A 215 10.95 11.23 -1.73
N LEU A 216 10.46 10.14 -2.33
CA LEU A 216 9.52 10.16 -3.45
C LEU A 216 8.07 9.97 -2.97
N HIS A 217 7.27 11.04 -3.01
CA HIS A 217 5.85 11.01 -2.64
C HIS A 217 4.92 11.78 -3.60
N SER A 218 3.62 11.49 -3.52
CA SER A 218 2.57 12.04 -4.40
C SER A 218 2.39 13.57 -4.32
N ARG A 219 2.86 14.20 -3.23
CA ARG A 219 2.80 15.67 -3.07
C ARG A 219 3.93 16.45 -3.75
N LEU A 220 4.99 15.79 -4.25
CA LEU A 220 6.06 16.48 -4.98
C LEU A 220 5.55 16.94 -6.34
N SER A 221 5.94 18.14 -6.75
CA SER A 221 5.76 18.64 -8.11
C SER A 221 6.53 17.79 -9.11
N MET A 222 6.16 17.86 -10.39
CA MET A 222 6.84 17.09 -11.44
C MET A 222 8.32 17.50 -11.59
N GLY A 223 8.68 18.76 -11.34
CA GLY A 223 10.07 19.25 -11.38
C GLY A 223 10.92 18.70 -10.23
N GLU A 224 10.38 18.72 -9.01
CA GLU A 224 11.08 18.16 -7.84
C GLU A 224 11.30 16.65 -7.99
N ARG A 225 10.27 15.90 -8.43
CA ARG A 225 10.42 14.45 -8.67
C ARG A 225 11.49 14.15 -9.70
N ALA A 226 11.49 14.91 -10.79
CA ALA A 226 12.49 14.80 -11.84
C ALA A 226 13.92 15.05 -11.33
N SER A 227 14.12 16.12 -10.57
CA SER A 227 15.42 16.46 -9.99
C SER A 227 15.93 15.35 -9.06
N MET A 228 15.05 14.82 -8.18
CA MET A 228 15.38 13.67 -7.34
C MET A 228 15.69 12.41 -8.15
N TRP A 229 14.90 12.12 -9.19
CA TRP A 229 15.14 10.98 -10.06
C TRP A 229 16.51 11.05 -10.74
N ARG A 230 16.90 12.23 -11.22
CA ARG A 230 18.23 12.45 -11.80
C ARG A 230 19.33 12.24 -10.77
N ALA A 231 19.19 12.81 -9.57
CA ALA A 231 20.18 12.64 -8.50
C ALA A 231 20.32 11.16 -8.06
N VAL A 232 19.23 10.39 -8.09
CA VAL A 232 19.27 8.94 -7.88
C VAL A 232 19.97 8.23 -9.03
N HIS A 233 19.65 8.58 -10.27
CA HIS A 233 20.27 8.00 -11.47
C HIS A 233 21.78 8.28 -11.51
N LEU A 234 22.23 9.48 -11.13
CA LEU A 234 23.65 9.85 -11.06
C LEU A 234 24.37 9.25 -9.84
N GLY A 235 23.65 8.67 -8.89
CA GLY A 235 24.22 8.08 -7.67
C GLY A 235 24.47 9.08 -6.52
N ASP A 236 24.14 10.37 -6.71
CA ASP A 236 24.27 11.42 -5.68
C ASP A 236 23.44 11.10 -4.43
N LEU A 237 22.27 10.49 -4.64
CA LEU A 237 21.36 10.04 -3.58
C LEU A 237 21.30 8.50 -3.57
N PRO A 238 22.09 7.83 -2.70
CA PRO A 238 22.15 6.38 -2.64
C PRO A 238 20.90 5.76 -2.01
N LEU A 239 20.17 6.51 -1.17
CA LEU A 239 18.98 6.03 -0.50
C LEU A 239 17.72 6.60 -1.16
N VAL A 240 16.78 5.74 -1.54
CA VAL A 240 15.46 6.12 -2.05
C VAL A 240 14.40 5.64 -1.09
N LEU A 241 13.61 6.55 -0.54
CA LEU A 241 12.45 6.24 0.29
C LEU A 241 11.20 6.72 -0.44
N GLY A 242 10.21 5.85 -0.65
CA GLY A 242 9.00 6.31 -1.33
C GLY A 242 7.84 5.34 -1.34
N ALA A 243 6.73 5.81 -1.90
CA ALA A 243 5.51 5.04 -2.02
C ALA A 243 5.63 3.95 -3.10
N ARG A 244 4.51 3.31 -3.44
CA ARG A 244 4.40 2.30 -4.50
C ARG A 244 5.12 2.65 -5.82
N SER A 245 5.11 3.91 -6.27
CA SER A 245 5.74 4.31 -7.54
C SER A 245 7.27 4.41 -7.47
N ALA A 246 7.86 4.47 -6.27
CA ALA A 246 9.31 4.49 -6.09
C ALA A 246 9.98 3.18 -6.55
N ILE A 247 9.22 2.10 -6.76
CA ILE A 247 9.72 0.86 -7.36
C ILE A 247 10.36 1.08 -8.75
N PHE A 248 10.04 2.18 -9.43
CA PHE A 248 10.61 2.55 -10.72
C PHE A 248 11.81 3.49 -10.64
N ALA A 249 12.27 3.85 -9.43
CA ALA A 249 13.42 4.74 -9.26
C ALA A 249 14.65 4.15 -9.99
N PRO A 250 15.42 4.97 -10.72
CA PRO A 250 16.51 4.51 -11.59
C PRO A 250 17.79 4.23 -10.80
N CYS A 251 17.77 3.16 -10.01
CA CYS A 251 18.91 2.73 -9.21
C CYS A 251 19.82 1.79 -10.02
N HIS A 252 20.96 2.29 -10.51
CA HIS A 252 21.92 1.50 -11.30
C HIS A 252 22.70 0.49 -10.47
N SER A 253 23.01 0.81 -9.21
CA SER A 253 23.79 -0.05 -8.31
C SER A 253 22.94 -0.55 -7.14
N LEU A 254 21.72 -1.01 -7.41
CA LEU A 254 20.81 -1.51 -6.39
C LEU A 254 21.44 -2.65 -5.59
N GLY A 255 21.51 -2.52 -4.27
CA GLY A 255 22.08 -3.52 -3.35
C GLY A 255 21.14 -3.98 -2.25
N LEU A 256 19.99 -3.31 -2.08
CA LEU A 256 18.98 -3.74 -1.13
C LEU A 256 17.62 -3.13 -1.51
N ILE A 257 16.57 -3.93 -1.44
CA ILE A 257 15.18 -3.45 -1.48
C ILE A 257 14.49 -3.79 -0.16
N ILE A 258 13.88 -2.81 0.48
CA ILE A 258 13.08 -2.98 1.69
C ILE A 258 11.64 -2.65 1.34
N VAL A 259 10.70 -3.51 1.74
CA VAL A 259 9.25 -3.27 1.61
C VAL A 259 8.66 -3.34 3.01
N ASP A 260 8.39 -2.18 3.60
CA ASP A 260 7.77 -2.09 4.93
C ASP A 260 6.25 -2.28 4.84
N GLU A 261 5.63 -2.87 5.87
CA GLU A 261 4.21 -3.23 5.85
C GLU A 261 3.78 -3.93 4.54
N GLU A 262 4.55 -4.96 4.13
CA GLU A 262 4.41 -5.60 2.80
C GLU A 262 3.00 -6.09 2.46
N HIS A 263 2.17 -6.38 3.47
CA HIS A 263 0.78 -6.80 3.32
C HIS A 263 -0.15 -5.67 2.84
N ASP A 264 0.29 -4.42 2.86
CA ASP A 264 -0.58 -3.28 2.59
C ASP A 264 -1.11 -3.29 1.14
N PRO A 265 -2.43 -3.26 0.93
CA PRO A 265 -3.00 -3.22 -0.41
C PRO A 265 -2.62 -1.97 -1.22
N ALA A 266 -2.10 -0.91 -0.57
CA ALA A 266 -1.60 0.28 -1.25
C ALA A 266 -0.47 -0.02 -2.25
N TYR A 267 0.21 -1.16 -2.14
CA TYR A 267 1.22 -1.61 -3.11
C TYR A 267 0.63 -2.09 -4.44
N LYS A 268 -0.68 -2.37 -4.50
CA LYS A 268 -1.37 -2.70 -5.75
C LYS A 268 -1.86 -1.42 -6.44
N GLN A 269 -1.59 -1.29 -7.73
CA GLN A 269 -2.17 -0.25 -8.59
C GLN A 269 -3.45 -0.78 -9.25
N GLU A 270 -4.53 0.01 -9.18
CA GLU A 270 -5.86 -0.37 -9.69
C GLU A 270 -6.15 0.19 -11.08
N GLU A 271 -5.42 1.22 -11.52
CA GLU A 271 -5.66 1.93 -12.78
C GLU A 271 -4.45 1.89 -13.72
N GLY A 272 -4.72 1.80 -15.03
CA GLY A 272 -3.68 1.73 -16.06
C GLY A 272 -2.81 0.48 -15.91
N PHE A 273 -1.50 0.67 -15.66
CA PHE A 273 -0.58 -0.41 -15.38
C PHE A 273 -0.85 -0.99 -13.97
N ARG A 274 -1.66 -2.05 -13.88
CA ARG A 274 -2.11 -2.65 -12.62
C ARG A 274 -1.07 -3.55 -11.94
N TYR A 275 0.11 -3.03 -11.64
CA TYR A 275 1.19 -3.78 -11.00
C TYR A 275 1.04 -3.86 -9.48
N ASN A 276 1.70 -4.84 -8.85
CA ASN A 276 1.96 -4.88 -7.41
C ASN A 276 3.45 -4.57 -7.15
N ALA A 277 3.73 -3.50 -6.41
CA ALA A 277 5.11 -3.07 -6.13
C ALA A 277 5.91 -4.07 -5.29
N ARG A 278 5.27 -4.80 -4.36
CA ARG A 278 5.92 -5.85 -3.57
C ARG A 278 6.42 -6.98 -4.49
N ASP A 279 5.56 -7.46 -5.37
CA ASP A 279 5.90 -8.56 -6.28
C ASP A 279 6.96 -8.09 -7.29
N LEU A 280 6.85 -6.85 -7.78
CA LEU A 280 7.87 -6.23 -8.61
C LEU A 280 9.22 -6.07 -7.90
N ALA A 281 9.24 -5.77 -6.60
CA ALA A 281 10.45 -5.67 -5.79
C ALA A 281 11.20 -7.01 -5.74
N LEU A 282 10.50 -8.12 -5.53
CA LEU A 282 11.09 -9.46 -5.55
C LEU A 282 11.75 -9.78 -6.90
N VAL A 283 11.07 -9.47 -8.01
CA VAL A 283 11.63 -9.72 -9.34
C VAL A 283 12.76 -8.76 -9.67
N ARG A 284 12.65 -7.49 -9.25
CA ARG A 284 13.72 -6.49 -9.42
C ARG A 284 14.97 -6.93 -8.67
N GLY A 285 14.84 -7.28 -7.39
CA GLY A 285 15.95 -7.79 -6.57
C GLY A 285 16.58 -9.05 -7.16
N LYS A 286 15.77 -9.98 -7.67
CA LYS A 286 16.30 -11.18 -8.33
C LYS A 286 17.12 -10.86 -9.57
N LEU A 287 16.68 -9.92 -10.40
CA LEU A 287 17.42 -9.50 -11.59
C LEU A 287 18.68 -8.71 -11.24
N SER A 288 18.64 -7.88 -10.20
CA SER A 288 19.79 -7.07 -9.77
C SER A 288 20.72 -7.77 -8.78
N ASN A 289 20.48 -9.04 -8.46
CA ASN A 289 21.15 -9.78 -7.38
C ASN A 289 21.14 -9.02 -6.04
N SER A 290 20.06 -8.30 -5.75
CA SER A 290 19.91 -7.55 -4.52
C SER A 290 19.00 -8.30 -3.55
N PRO A 291 19.36 -8.45 -2.26
CA PRO A 291 18.44 -8.97 -1.26
C PRO A 291 17.18 -8.10 -1.17
N VAL A 292 16.06 -8.76 -0.83
CA VAL A 292 14.76 -8.12 -0.64
C VAL A 292 14.24 -8.44 0.75
N LEU A 293 14.03 -7.40 1.56
CA LEU A 293 13.53 -7.51 2.92
C LEU A 293 12.06 -7.09 2.97
N LEU A 294 11.16 -8.06 3.13
CA LEU A 294 9.73 -7.85 3.30
C LEU A 294 9.42 -7.79 4.79
N GLY A 295 9.03 -6.63 5.29
CA GLY A 295 8.79 -6.41 6.70
C GLY A 295 7.31 -6.32 7.03
N SER A 296 6.89 -7.03 8.08
CA SER A 296 5.50 -6.92 8.56
C SER A 296 5.28 -7.45 9.97
N ALA A 297 4.28 -6.91 10.66
CA ALA A 297 3.70 -7.56 11.85
C ALA A 297 2.67 -8.62 11.49
N THR A 298 1.99 -8.44 10.36
CA THR A 298 0.94 -9.33 9.85
C THR A 298 1.22 -9.63 8.39
N PRO A 299 2.15 -10.55 8.09
CA PRO A 299 2.53 -10.86 6.71
C PRO A 299 1.31 -11.17 5.84
N ALA A 300 1.42 -10.90 4.54
CA ALA A 300 0.42 -11.35 3.59
C ALA A 300 0.42 -12.88 3.53
N MET A 301 -0.73 -13.49 3.28
CA MET A 301 -0.84 -14.96 3.17
C MET A 301 0.09 -15.52 2.10
N GLU A 302 0.30 -14.79 1.00
CA GLU A 302 1.25 -15.19 -0.04
C GLU A 302 2.70 -15.17 0.45
N THR A 303 3.10 -14.15 1.21
CA THR A 303 4.45 -14.00 1.75
C THR A 303 4.73 -15.03 2.84
N TYR A 304 3.79 -15.22 3.77
CA TYR A 304 3.88 -16.21 4.84
C TYR A 304 3.96 -17.64 4.27
N CYS A 305 3.13 -17.97 3.27
CA CYS A 305 3.17 -19.27 2.62
C CYS A 305 4.50 -19.54 1.90
N ASN A 306 5.07 -18.55 1.20
CA ASN A 306 6.38 -18.68 0.57
C ASN A 306 7.50 -18.86 1.60
N ALA A 307 7.44 -18.15 2.73
CA ALA A 307 8.39 -18.30 3.82
C ALA A 307 8.30 -19.69 4.49
N ARG A 308 7.08 -20.19 4.76
CA ARG A 308 6.87 -21.56 5.29
C ARG A 308 7.36 -22.66 4.35
N GLN A 309 7.34 -22.41 3.04
CA GLN A 309 7.87 -23.32 2.02
C GLN A 309 9.39 -23.21 1.83
N GLY A 310 10.08 -22.34 2.59
CA GLY A 310 11.51 -22.12 2.46
C GLY A 310 11.93 -21.31 1.23
N LYS A 311 10.98 -20.74 0.47
CA LYS A 311 11.30 -19.84 -0.65
C LYS A 311 11.83 -18.50 -0.17
N PHE A 312 11.33 -18.04 0.98
CA PHE A 312 11.82 -16.85 1.69
C PHE A 312 12.40 -17.27 3.03
N ARG A 313 13.50 -16.63 3.44
CA ARG A 313 14.09 -16.82 4.77
C ARG A 313 13.24 -16.06 5.80
N MET A 314 12.69 -16.76 6.79
CA MET A 314 11.83 -16.16 7.82
C MET A 314 12.65 -15.72 9.03
N LEU A 315 12.60 -14.43 9.36
CA LEU A 315 13.26 -13.81 10.51
C LEU A 315 12.19 -13.32 11.48
N ARG A 316 12.15 -13.87 12.71
CA ARG A 316 11.11 -13.56 13.70
C ARG A 316 11.59 -12.55 14.74
N LEU A 317 10.77 -11.54 15.04
CA LEU A 317 10.95 -10.61 16.16
C LEU A 317 9.68 -10.66 17.07
N PRO A 318 9.55 -11.66 17.95
CA PRO A 318 8.32 -11.93 18.71
C PRO A 318 8.00 -10.87 19.77
N GLU A 319 9.02 -10.22 20.34
CA GLU A 319 8.84 -9.32 21.47
C GLU A 319 8.85 -7.83 21.05
N ARG A 320 8.10 -7.00 21.78
CA ARG A 320 8.22 -5.54 21.68
C ARG A 320 9.52 -5.09 22.33
N VAL A 321 10.12 -4.03 21.81
CA VAL A 321 11.27 -3.39 22.46
C VAL A 321 10.82 -2.95 23.87
N GLU A 322 11.65 -3.23 24.89
CA GLU A 322 11.38 -3.01 26.33
C GLU A 322 10.31 -3.89 26.99
N GLY A 323 9.84 -4.98 26.36
CA GLY A 323 9.00 -5.99 27.03
C GLY A 323 7.60 -5.51 27.46
N ARG A 324 7.09 -4.45 26.84
CA ARG A 324 5.80 -3.83 27.21
C ARG A 324 4.61 -4.79 26.99
N PRO A 325 3.64 -4.86 27.92
CA PRO A 325 2.52 -5.80 27.84
C PRO A 325 1.60 -5.53 26.66
N LEU A 326 1.02 -6.59 26.10
CA LEU A 326 0.01 -6.52 25.06
C LEU A 326 -1.32 -6.00 25.63
N PRO A 327 -2.11 -5.25 24.85
CA PRO A 327 -3.39 -4.74 25.32
C PRO A 327 -4.39 -5.88 25.51
N HIS A 328 -5.26 -5.75 26.52
CA HIS A 328 -6.34 -6.70 26.75
C HIS A 328 -7.50 -6.43 25.79
N THR A 329 -7.82 -7.40 24.93
CA THR A 329 -8.88 -7.27 23.92
C THR A 329 -10.16 -7.99 24.33
N GLN A 330 -11.30 -7.31 24.30
CA GLN A 330 -12.62 -7.87 24.57
C GLN A 330 -13.51 -7.81 23.33
N ILE A 331 -14.19 -8.91 23.02
CA ILE A 331 -15.15 -9.00 21.91
C ILE A 331 -16.56 -8.76 22.46
N VAL A 332 -17.30 -7.85 21.84
CA VAL A 332 -18.70 -7.56 22.17
C VAL A 332 -19.60 -7.99 21.01
N ASP A 333 -20.49 -8.93 21.31
CA ASP A 333 -21.53 -9.39 20.40
C ASP A 333 -22.69 -8.39 20.34
N LEU A 334 -22.85 -7.71 19.21
CA LEU A 334 -23.90 -6.71 19.02
C LEU A 334 -25.30 -7.32 18.87
N ARG A 335 -25.42 -8.63 18.62
CA ARG A 335 -26.72 -9.32 18.49
C ARG A 335 -27.44 -9.46 19.84
N LYS A 336 -26.69 -9.46 20.94
CA LYS A 336 -27.23 -9.60 22.31
C LYS A 336 -27.72 -8.28 22.92
N ARG A 337 -27.84 -7.22 22.12
CA ARG A 337 -28.26 -5.90 22.59
C ARG A 337 -29.73 -5.91 23.04
N SER A 338 -29.98 -5.38 24.23
CA SER A 338 -31.35 -5.16 24.72
C SER A 338 -32.02 -4.04 23.92
N ARG A 339 -33.20 -4.32 23.36
CA ARG A 339 -34.07 -3.31 22.71
C ARG A 339 -34.61 -2.25 23.69
N ALA A 340 -34.33 -2.37 24.99
CA ALA A 340 -34.92 -1.55 26.05
C ALA A 340 -34.48 -0.07 26.05
N ARG A 341 -33.37 0.28 25.40
CA ARG A 341 -32.96 1.68 25.17
C ARG A 341 -33.16 1.97 23.68
N GLY A 342 -34.25 2.64 23.34
CA GLY A 342 -34.60 2.96 21.96
C GLY A 342 -33.49 3.75 21.25
N GLY A 343 -33.24 3.39 19.99
CA GLY A 343 -32.25 4.02 19.12
C GLY A 343 -31.16 3.06 18.65
N ALA A 344 -30.63 3.29 17.44
CA ALA A 344 -29.47 2.58 16.90
C ALA A 344 -28.20 3.00 17.68
N GLN A 345 -28.02 2.50 18.90
CA GLN A 345 -26.84 2.81 19.70
C GLN A 345 -25.58 2.32 18.98
N VAL A 346 -24.77 3.26 18.53
CA VAL A 346 -23.49 3.01 17.86
C VAL A 346 -22.51 2.32 18.81
N LEU A 347 -22.52 2.72 20.08
CA LEU A 347 -21.65 2.21 21.14
C LEU A 347 -22.35 1.09 21.91
N SER A 348 -21.59 0.05 22.30
CA SER A 348 -22.07 -0.95 23.25
C SER A 348 -21.98 -0.43 24.68
N ALA A 349 -22.77 -0.99 25.60
CA ALA A 349 -22.72 -0.62 27.03
C ALA A 349 -21.31 -0.74 27.61
N LEU A 350 -20.58 -1.83 27.28
CA LEU A 350 -19.20 -2.01 27.71
C LEU A 350 -18.26 -0.93 27.18
N LEU A 351 -18.42 -0.51 25.91
CA LEU A 351 -17.59 0.56 25.34
C LEU A 351 -17.94 1.91 25.97
N GLU A 352 -19.21 2.21 26.18
CA GLU A 352 -19.66 3.44 26.84
C GLU A 352 -19.10 3.55 28.27
N GLU A 353 -19.23 2.49 29.07
CA GLU A 353 -18.69 2.42 30.43
C GLU A 353 -17.17 2.58 30.44
N SER A 354 -16.47 1.86 29.56
CA SER A 354 -15.02 1.97 29.44
C SER A 354 -14.57 3.37 29.00
N MET A 355 -15.32 4.01 28.09
CA MET A 355 -15.05 5.40 27.70
C MET A 355 -15.21 6.35 28.87
N ARG A 356 -16.25 6.19 29.69
CA ARG A 356 -16.47 7.00 30.89
C ARG A 356 -15.29 6.90 31.86
N GLU A 357 -14.87 5.68 32.20
CA GLU A 357 -13.72 5.44 33.08
C GLU A 357 -12.41 6.05 32.51
N THR A 358 -12.18 5.92 31.19
CA THR A 358 -10.99 6.48 30.54
C THR A 358 -10.99 8.00 30.57
N LEU A 359 -12.13 8.63 30.27
CA LEU A 359 -12.26 10.08 30.25
C LEU A 359 -12.18 10.69 31.67
N GLU A 360 -12.73 10.02 32.68
CA GLU A 360 -12.62 10.44 34.09
C GLU A 360 -11.17 10.43 34.60
N LYS A 361 -10.34 9.52 34.07
CA LYS A 361 -8.90 9.46 34.37
C LYS A 361 -8.08 10.50 33.58
N GLY A 362 -8.72 11.32 32.73
CA GLY A 362 -8.05 12.27 31.84
C GLY A 362 -7.21 11.60 30.75
N GLU A 363 -7.53 10.35 30.40
CA GLU A 363 -6.86 9.59 29.36
C GLU A 363 -7.59 9.71 28.01
N GLN A 364 -6.93 9.30 26.93
CA GLN A 364 -7.47 9.47 25.58
C GLN A 364 -8.10 8.19 25.01
N VAL A 365 -9.20 8.35 24.29
CA VAL A 365 -9.94 7.28 23.60
C VAL A 365 -9.76 7.37 22.09
N LEU A 366 -9.45 6.24 21.44
CA LEU A 366 -9.49 6.10 19.99
C LEU A 366 -10.70 5.25 19.56
N LEU A 367 -11.60 5.83 18.79
CA LEU A 367 -12.70 5.11 18.15
C LEU A 367 -12.40 4.88 16.67
N PHE A 368 -12.37 3.62 16.27
CA PHE A 368 -12.04 3.21 14.92
C PHE A 368 -13.28 2.69 14.20
N LEU A 369 -13.53 3.22 13.00
CA LEU A 369 -14.61 2.79 12.12
C LEU A 369 -14.06 2.48 10.71
N ASN A 370 -14.29 1.27 10.23
CA ASN A 370 -13.76 0.82 8.94
C ASN A 370 -14.63 1.30 7.75
N ARG A 371 -14.56 2.59 7.42
CA ARG A 371 -15.30 3.20 6.28
C ARG A 371 -14.56 3.00 4.94
N ARG A 372 -14.48 1.77 4.43
CA ARG A 372 -14.09 1.53 3.02
C ARG A 372 -15.34 1.33 2.15
N GLY A 373 -15.78 2.41 1.51
CA GLY A 373 -16.88 2.39 0.52
C GLY A 373 -18.13 3.11 1.03
N TYR A 374 -18.82 3.84 0.14
CA TYR A 374 -20.05 4.59 0.41
C TYR A 374 -21.31 3.69 0.52
N ALA A 375 -21.13 2.38 0.62
CA ALA A 375 -22.18 1.40 0.48
C ALA A 375 -22.74 1.00 1.85
N THR A 376 -23.88 1.58 2.22
CA THR A 376 -24.74 1.10 3.31
C THR A 376 -25.35 -0.23 2.88
N PHE A 377 -24.97 -1.32 3.53
CA PHE A 377 -25.57 -2.63 3.29
C PHE A 377 -26.64 -2.92 4.34
N LEU A 378 -27.66 -3.69 3.96
CA LEU A 378 -28.71 -4.10 4.89
C LEU A 378 -28.23 -5.27 5.74
N LEU A 379 -28.23 -5.07 7.05
CA LEU A 379 -27.91 -6.08 8.06
C LEU A 379 -29.08 -6.24 9.03
N CYS A 380 -29.36 -7.48 9.41
CA CYS A 380 -30.30 -7.79 10.47
C CYS A 380 -29.64 -7.61 11.84
N PRO A 381 -30.11 -6.69 12.70
CA PRO A 381 -29.52 -6.46 14.02
C PRO A 381 -29.72 -7.65 14.97
N ASP A 382 -30.80 -8.42 14.78
CA ASP A 382 -31.11 -9.56 15.67
C ASP A 382 -30.16 -10.76 15.47
N CYS A 383 -29.78 -11.08 14.23
CA CYS A 383 -28.95 -12.26 13.93
C CYS A 383 -27.61 -11.96 13.24
N GLY A 384 -27.38 -10.72 12.80
CA GLY A 384 -26.18 -10.33 12.05
C GLY A 384 -26.19 -10.69 10.57
N HIS A 385 -27.30 -11.21 10.03
CA HIS A 385 -27.37 -11.62 8.62
C HIS A 385 -27.26 -10.41 7.68
N VAL A 386 -26.36 -10.50 6.70
CA VAL A 386 -26.18 -9.50 5.63
C VAL A 386 -26.81 -9.99 4.34
N LEU A 387 -27.61 -9.14 3.71
CA LEU A 387 -28.27 -9.45 2.45
C LEU A 387 -27.27 -9.44 1.29
N LYS A 388 -27.14 -10.58 0.61
CA LYS A 388 -26.21 -10.81 -0.49
C LYS A 388 -26.92 -10.93 -1.83
N CYS A 389 -26.20 -10.61 -2.91
CA CYS A 389 -26.64 -10.79 -4.29
C CYS A 389 -26.66 -12.27 -4.66
N GLU A 390 -27.75 -12.75 -5.26
CA GLU A 390 -27.87 -14.15 -5.69
C GLU A 390 -26.92 -14.49 -6.85
N ASN A 391 -26.53 -13.50 -7.65
CA ASN A 391 -25.64 -13.71 -8.80
C ASN A 391 -24.15 -13.61 -8.46
N CYS A 392 -23.80 -12.89 -7.40
CA CYS A 392 -22.39 -12.54 -7.14
C CYS A 392 -21.97 -12.76 -5.67
N GLU A 393 -22.89 -13.15 -4.80
CA GLU A 393 -22.70 -13.32 -3.35
C GLU A 393 -22.14 -12.09 -2.60
N VAL A 394 -22.12 -10.94 -3.26
CA VAL A 394 -21.66 -9.67 -2.69
C VAL A 394 -22.76 -9.05 -1.83
N ALA A 395 -22.41 -8.33 -0.77
CA ALA A 395 -23.38 -7.55 0.01
C ALA A 395 -24.12 -6.54 -0.89
N LEU A 396 -25.45 -6.51 -0.77
CA LEU A 396 -26.30 -5.59 -1.51
C LEU A 396 -26.30 -4.22 -0.84
N VAL A 397 -26.28 -3.18 -1.67
CA VAL A 397 -26.30 -1.79 -1.21
C VAL A 397 -27.72 -1.26 -1.29
N HIS A 398 -28.17 -0.64 -0.21
CA HIS A 398 -29.50 -0.04 -0.18
C HIS A 398 -29.47 1.36 -0.80
N HIS A 399 -30.24 1.57 -1.86
CA HIS A 399 -30.44 2.87 -2.50
C HIS A 399 -31.75 3.46 -2.01
N LEU A 400 -31.67 4.26 -0.94
CA LEU A 400 -32.83 4.87 -0.27
C LEU A 400 -33.75 5.65 -1.22
N SER A 401 -33.19 6.36 -2.20
CA SER A 401 -33.95 7.12 -3.21
C SER A 401 -34.75 6.24 -4.17
N GLU A 402 -34.31 4.99 -4.38
CA GLU A 402 -34.94 4.04 -5.29
C GLU A 402 -35.75 2.96 -4.54
N GLY A 403 -35.70 2.93 -3.19
CA GLY A 403 -36.34 1.90 -2.37
C GLY A 403 -35.86 0.47 -2.67
N ALA A 404 -34.66 0.32 -3.23
CA ALA A 404 -34.18 -0.94 -3.77
C ALA A 404 -32.77 -1.30 -3.29
N LEU A 405 -32.55 -2.60 -3.10
CA LEU A 405 -31.25 -3.21 -2.95
C LEU A 405 -30.62 -3.40 -4.33
N ARG A 406 -29.38 -2.93 -4.50
CA ARG A 406 -28.65 -3.05 -5.76
C ARG A 406 -27.27 -3.66 -5.56
N CYS A 407 -26.95 -4.62 -6.42
CA CYS A 407 -25.60 -5.10 -6.59
C CYS A 407 -24.81 -4.13 -7.50
N HIS A 408 -23.74 -3.53 -7.01
CA HIS A 408 -22.88 -2.66 -7.84
C HIS A 408 -21.99 -3.44 -8.84
N TYR A 409 -21.90 -4.77 -8.70
CA TYR A 409 -21.08 -5.61 -9.56
C TYR A 409 -21.84 -6.04 -10.82
N CYS A 410 -23.00 -6.69 -10.68
CA CYS A 410 -23.79 -7.17 -11.81
C CYS A 410 -25.02 -6.32 -12.12
N GLY A 411 -25.33 -5.31 -11.29
CA GLY A 411 -26.52 -4.47 -11.47
C GLY A 411 -27.82 -5.11 -11.02
N TRP A 412 -27.81 -6.35 -10.51
CA TRP A 412 -28.99 -7.06 -9.99
C TRP A 412 -29.68 -6.25 -8.89
N ARG A 413 -31.02 -6.26 -8.89
CA ARG A 413 -31.85 -5.46 -7.99
C ARG A 413 -32.94 -6.31 -7.37
N ARG A 414 -33.31 -5.96 -6.13
CA ARG A 414 -34.50 -6.47 -5.43
C ARG A 414 -35.03 -5.43 -4.46
N SER A 415 -36.27 -5.59 -4.00
CA SER A 415 -36.77 -4.81 -2.87
C SER A 415 -36.09 -5.26 -1.55
N ALA A 416 -36.00 -4.32 -0.60
CA ALA A 416 -35.60 -4.65 0.76
C ALA A 416 -36.72 -5.52 1.41
N PRO A 417 -36.40 -6.70 1.97
CA PRO A 417 -37.43 -7.54 2.57
C PRO A 417 -37.91 -6.92 3.89
N PRO A 418 -39.21 -7.03 4.23
CA PRO A 418 -39.76 -6.47 5.48
C PRO A 418 -39.29 -7.24 6.73
N ALA A 419 -38.76 -8.45 6.55
CA ALA A 419 -38.19 -9.28 7.61
C ALA A 419 -36.90 -9.96 7.14
N CYS A 420 -36.03 -10.28 8.08
CA CYS A 420 -34.79 -10.99 7.82
C CYS A 420 -35.09 -12.39 7.28
N PRO A 421 -34.54 -12.80 6.12
CA PRO A 421 -34.76 -14.13 5.57
C PRO A 421 -34.13 -15.25 6.42
N ALA A 422 -33.16 -14.93 7.28
CA ALA A 422 -32.46 -15.91 8.09
C ALA A 422 -33.12 -16.18 9.45
N CYS A 423 -33.72 -15.17 10.08
CA CYS A 423 -34.29 -15.30 11.44
C CYS A 423 -35.73 -14.77 11.60
N GLY A 424 -36.32 -14.17 10.56
CA GLY A 424 -37.65 -13.57 10.62
C GLY A 424 -37.73 -12.22 11.35
N GLY A 425 -36.61 -11.67 11.83
CA GLY A 425 -36.58 -10.38 12.54
C GLY A 425 -37.03 -9.20 11.67
N THR A 426 -37.89 -8.32 12.19
CA THR A 426 -38.49 -7.20 11.47
C THR A 426 -37.64 -5.92 11.47
N GLY A 427 -36.49 -5.94 12.14
CA GLY A 427 -35.61 -4.79 12.32
C GLY A 427 -34.51 -4.65 11.27
N VAL A 428 -34.69 -5.14 10.03
CA VAL A 428 -33.63 -5.02 9.01
C VAL A 428 -33.38 -3.54 8.74
N SER A 429 -32.20 -3.05 9.13
CA SER A 429 -31.86 -1.64 9.12
C SER A 429 -30.59 -1.41 8.31
N ASP A 430 -30.49 -0.24 7.69
CA ASP A 430 -29.26 0.18 7.02
C ASP A 430 -28.11 0.21 8.02
N LEU A 431 -27.13 -0.69 7.83
CA LEU A 431 -25.91 -0.64 8.60
C LEU A 431 -24.90 0.21 7.84
N GLY A 432 -24.79 1.44 8.31
CA GLY A 432 -24.01 2.49 7.66
C GLY A 432 -23.72 3.62 8.62
N ILE A 433 -23.15 3.31 9.79
CA ILE A 433 -22.77 4.37 10.73
C ILE A 433 -21.57 5.08 10.13
N GLY A 434 -21.74 6.35 9.76
CA GLY A 434 -20.64 7.22 9.34
C GLY A 434 -19.83 7.71 10.54
N THR A 435 -18.64 8.24 10.27
CA THR A 435 -17.83 8.92 11.28
C THR A 435 -18.55 10.12 11.90
N GLU A 436 -19.44 10.77 11.15
CA GLU A 436 -20.30 11.87 11.61
C GLU A 436 -21.38 11.42 12.58
N ALA A 437 -22.09 10.33 12.26
CA ALA A 437 -23.10 9.75 13.15
C ALA A 437 -22.49 9.26 14.47
N LEU A 438 -21.28 8.68 14.39
CA LEU A 438 -20.51 8.31 15.57
C LEU A 438 -20.09 9.54 16.38
N GLU A 439 -19.63 10.62 15.74
CA GLU A 439 -19.28 11.88 16.40
C GLU A 439 -20.46 12.49 17.16
N MET A 440 -21.64 12.52 16.54
CA MET A 440 -22.87 12.99 17.18
C MET A 440 -23.22 12.14 18.41
N ALA A 441 -23.18 10.81 18.28
CA ALA A 441 -23.46 9.90 19.39
C ALA A 441 -22.46 10.09 20.56
N VAL A 442 -21.17 10.30 20.27
CA VAL A 442 -20.17 10.58 21.32
C VAL A 442 -20.44 11.91 22.00
N ARG A 443 -20.74 12.97 21.25
CA ARG A 443 -21.01 14.30 21.83
C ARG A 443 -22.28 14.32 22.68
N GLU A 444 -23.28 13.53 22.32
CA GLU A 444 -24.51 13.38 23.11
C GLU A 444 -24.24 12.67 24.45
N LEU A 445 -23.44 11.60 24.43
CA LEU A 445 -23.11 10.83 25.63
C LEU A 445 -22.06 11.50 26.53
N PHE A 446 -21.14 12.26 25.94
CA PHE A 446 -20.03 12.93 26.63
C PHE A 446 -19.91 14.40 26.20
N PRO A 447 -20.83 15.29 26.63
CA PRO A 447 -20.86 16.69 26.17
C PRO A 447 -19.60 17.50 26.51
N MET A 448 -18.88 17.11 27.56
CA MET A 448 -17.65 17.76 28.02
C MET A 448 -16.39 17.27 27.30
N ALA A 449 -16.47 16.18 26.53
CA ALA A 449 -15.30 15.61 25.85
C ALA A 449 -14.97 16.37 24.56
N ARG A 450 -13.69 16.65 24.36
CA ARG A 450 -13.19 17.28 23.13
C ARG A 450 -12.97 16.20 22.07
N VAL A 451 -13.85 16.18 21.07
CA VAL A 451 -13.86 15.16 20.01
C VAL A 451 -13.20 15.68 18.74
N LEU A 452 -12.27 14.90 18.18
CA LEU A 452 -11.68 15.12 16.85
C LEU A 452 -12.10 14.02 15.88
N ARG A 453 -12.27 14.37 14.61
CA ARG A 453 -12.57 13.43 13.52
C ARG A 453 -11.48 13.45 12.46
N MET A 454 -10.92 12.28 12.16
CA MET A 454 -9.90 12.07 11.13
C MET A 454 -10.35 11.07 10.07
N ASP A 455 -10.87 11.60 8.97
CA ASP A 455 -11.25 10.86 7.78
C ASP A 455 -10.89 11.62 6.51
N ARG A 456 -11.28 11.08 5.36
CA ARG A 456 -10.97 11.68 4.05
C ARG A 456 -11.55 13.08 3.90
N ASP A 457 -12.74 13.33 4.47
CA ASP A 457 -13.49 14.57 4.29
C ASP A 457 -12.85 15.69 5.14
N THR A 458 -12.41 15.37 6.36
CA THR A 458 -11.73 16.34 7.25
C THR A 458 -10.27 16.62 6.88
N THR A 459 -9.64 15.78 6.03
CA THR A 459 -8.21 15.88 5.69
C THR A 459 -7.93 16.36 4.25
N MET A 460 -8.92 16.87 3.52
CA MET A 460 -8.74 17.35 2.13
C MET A 460 -7.82 18.57 2.01
N ARG A 461 -7.71 19.41 3.05
CA ARG A 461 -6.85 20.61 3.05
C ARG A 461 -5.39 20.24 3.30
N LYS A 462 -4.47 20.97 2.66
CA LYS A 462 -3.01 20.84 2.87
C LYS A 462 -2.71 21.07 4.36
N HIS A 463 -1.96 20.17 4.99
CA HIS A 463 -1.55 20.18 6.42
C HIS A 463 -2.61 19.81 7.48
N ALA A 464 -3.90 19.66 7.14
CA ALA A 464 -4.97 19.35 8.10
C ALA A 464 -4.72 18.07 8.93
N GLN A 465 -4.26 16.98 8.28
CA GLN A 465 -3.89 15.75 8.97
C GLN A 465 -2.79 15.98 10.03
N GLY A 466 -1.78 16.79 9.69
CA GLY A 466 -0.67 17.09 10.61
C GLY A 466 -1.09 17.99 11.77
N GLU A 467 -2.11 18.83 11.59
CA GLU A 467 -2.70 19.66 12.65
C GLU A 467 -3.51 18.81 13.63
N ILE A 468 -4.41 17.95 13.13
CA ILE A 468 -5.21 17.03 13.97
C ILE A 468 -4.28 16.15 14.83
N LEU A 469 -3.24 15.58 14.22
CA LEU A 469 -2.29 14.73 14.95
C LEU A 469 -1.44 15.51 15.98
N ARG A 470 -1.12 16.79 15.70
CA ARG A 470 -0.41 17.65 16.66
C ARG A 470 -1.31 18.00 17.83
N ALA A 471 -2.56 18.39 17.58
CA ALA A 471 -3.56 18.66 18.62
C ALA A 471 -3.79 17.43 19.51
N TRP A 472 -3.98 16.26 18.89
CA TRP A 472 -4.13 14.99 19.57
C TRP A 472 -2.94 14.68 20.51
N ARG A 473 -1.70 14.82 20.00
CA ARG A 473 -0.47 14.57 20.78
C ARG A 473 -0.29 15.53 21.96
N ARG A 474 -0.75 16.77 21.83
CA ARG A 474 -0.70 17.76 22.91
C ARG A 474 -1.81 17.58 23.96
N GLY A 475 -2.67 16.58 23.82
CA GLY A 475 -3.79 16.38 24.73
C GLY A 475 -4.88 17.45 24.59
N GLU A 476 -4.99 18.09 23.43
CA GLU A 476 -6.04 19.08 23.14
C GLU A 476 -7.39 18.43 22.84
N ALA A 477 -7.44 17.11 22.73
CA ALA A 477 -8.63 16.33 22.49
C ALA A 477 -8.62 15.04 23.32
N ASP A 478 -9.81 14.57 23.68
CA ASP A 478 -10.02 13.41 24.56
C ASP A 478 -10.47 12.19 23.77
N VAL A 479 -11.20 12.40 22.66
CA VAL A 479 -11.67 11.31 21.77
C VAL A 479 -11.26 11.59 20.33
N LEU A 480 -10.62 10.61 19.68
CA LEU A 480 -10.33 10.64 18.24
C LEU A 480 -11.17 9.60 17.53
N ILE A 481 -12.02 10.06 16.60
CA ILE A 481 -12.78 9.20 15.71
C ILE A 481 -12.04 9.09 14.38
N GLY A 482 -11.68 7.87 14.02
CA GLY A 482 -10.76 7.58 12.94
C GLY A 482 -11.24 6.50 11.99
N THR A 483 -10.87 6.67 10.72
CA THR A 483 -10.84 5.55 9.76
C THR A 483 -9.42 4.98 9.69
N GLN A 484 -9.10 4.22 8.64
CA GLN A 484 -7.80 3.57 8.43
C GLN A 484 -6.58 4.51 8.54
N MET A 485 -6.78 5.82 8.39
CA MET A 485 -5.72 6.82 8.54
C MET A 485 -5.18 6.89 9.97
N VAL A 486 -5.98 6.61 11.00
CA VAL A 486 -5.49 6.62 12.40
C VAL A 486 -4.69 5.37 12.74
N ALA A 487 -4.92 4.27 12.02
CA ALA A 487 -4.27 3.00 12.28
C ALA A 487 -2.81 2.92 11.77
N LYS A 488 -2.39 3.79 10.84
CA LYS A 488 -1.11 3.70 10.11
C LYS A 488 -0.10 4.77 10.54
N GLY A 489 1.15 4.39 10.80
CA GLY A 489 2.31 5.30 10.80
C GLY A 489 2.42 6.37 11.90
N HIS A 490 1.53 6.39 12.91
CA HIS A 490 1.50 7.44 13.94
C HIS A 490 1.75 6.89 15.36
N HIS A 491 2.72 7.45 16.07
CA HIS A 491 2.90 7.23 17.50
C HIS A 491 1.83 7.98 18.32
N VAL A 492 1.14 7.25 19.20
CA VAL A 492 0.01 7.76 20.00
C VAL A 492 0.16 7.29 21.45
N PRO A 493 0.97 7.98 22.28
CA PRO A 493 1.42 7.45 23.57
C PRO A 493 0.32 7.41 24.64
N ASN A 494 -0.66 8.33 24.58
CA ASN A 494 -1.64 8.55 25.65
C ASN A 494 -2.97 7.80 25.43
N VAL A 495 -3.05 6.93 24.42
CA VAL A 495 -4.26 6.13 24.16
C VAL A 495 -4.27 4.88 25.01
N THR A 496 -5.22 4.83 25.94
CA THR A 496 -5.44 3.69 26.85
C THR A 496 -6.69 2.90 26.48
N LEU A 497 -7.62 3.47 25.71
CA LEU A 497 -8.80 2.76 25.18
C LEU A 497 -8.91 2.86 23.67
N VAL A 498 -9.08 1.71 23.01
CA VAL A 498 -9.42 1.61 21.59
C VAL A 498 -10.75 0.90 21.41
N GLY A 499 -11.75 1.59 20.85
CA GLY A 499 -13.04 1.01 20.47
C GLY A 499 -13.14 0.79 18.97
N VAL A 500 -13.25 -0.47 18.52
CA VAL A 500 -13.52 -0.79 17.12
C VAL A 500 -15.02 -0.93 16.90
N ILE A 501 -15.57 -0.06 16.07
CA ILE A 501 -16.98 -0.02 15.69
C ILE A 501 -17.16 -0.85 14.43
N LEU A 502 -18.06 -1.84 14.50
CA LEU A 502 -18.40 -2.75 13.39
C LEU A 502 -17.15 -3.45 12.80
N ALA A 503 -16.47 -4.24 13.64
CA ALA A 503 -15.24 -4.95 13.29
C ALA A 503 -15.39 -5.89 12.07
N ASP A 504 -16.61 -6.32 11.75
CA ASP A 504 -16.98 -7.23 10.68
C ASP A 504 -17.34 -6.57 9.35
N THR A 505 -17.32 -5.24 9.26
CA THR A 505 -17.70 -4.51 8.04
C THR A 505 -16.95 -5.01 6.81
N SER A 506 -15.63 -5.26 6.93
CA SER A 506 -14.80 -5.72 5.82
C SER A 506 -14.99 -7.19 5.45
N LEU A 507 -15.56 -8.02 6.32
CA LEU A 507 -15.85 -9.43 6.03
C LEU A 507 -16.93 -9.59 4.97
N ASN A 508 -17.77 -8.57 4.79
CA ASN A 508 -18.85 -8.56 3.83
C ASN A 508 -18.43 -8.04 2.43
N LEU A 509 -17.15 -7.69 2.27
CA LEU A 509 -16.61 -7.33 0.97
C LEU A 509 -16.45 -8.58 0.09
N PRO A 510 -16.78 -8.51 -1.21
CA PRO A 510 -16.64 -9.63 -2.13
C PRO A 510 -15.21 -9.79 -2.63
N ASP A 511 -14.32 -10.05 -1.68
CA ASP A 511 -12.91 -10.28 -1.89
C ASP A 511 -12.52 -11.49 -1.06
N PHE A 512 -11.91 -12.51 -1.66
CA PHE A 512 -11.44 -13.68 -0.92
C PHE A 512 -10.41 -13.33 0.16
N ARG A 513 -9.82 -12.12 0.10
CA ARG A 513 -8.92 -11.56 1.13
C ARG A 513 -9.65 -10.81 2.23
N ALA A 514 -10.98 -10.80 2.28
CA ALA A 514 -11.77 -10.07 3.26
C ALA A 514 -11.42 -10.46 4.71
N SER A 515 -11.31 -11.77 4.98
CA SER A 515 -10.88 -12.31 6.28
C SER A 515 -9.48 -11.85 6.67
N GLU A 516 -8.50 -12.03 5.77
CA GLU A 516 -7.12 -11.57 5.95
C GLU A 516 -7.03 -10.08 6.27
N ARG A 517 -7.69 -9.24 5.46
CA ARG A 517 -7.68 -7.78 5.65
C ARG A 517 -8.35 -7.37 6.95
N THR A 518 -9.41 -8.06 7.35
CA THR A 518 -10.11 -7.80 8.62
C THR A 518 -9.18 -8.11 9.77
N PHE A 519 -8.56 -9.28 9.79
CA PHE A 519 -7.59 -9.66 10.82
C PHE A 519 -6.45 -8.64 10.93
N GLN A 520 -5.82 -8.30 9.80
CA GLN A 520 -4.69 -7.34 9.73
C GLN A 520 -5.09 -5.98 10.30
N LEU A 521 -6.27 -5.49 9.92
CA LEU A 521 -6.77 -4.20 10.38
C LEU A 521 -7.05 -4.19 11.89
N LEU A 522 -7.70 -5.23 12.41
CA LEU A 522 -8.02 -5.35 13.82
C LEU A 522 -6.76 -5.40 14.67
N LEU A 523 -5.77 -6.21 14.27
CA LEU A 523 -4.49 -6.28 14.99
C LEU A 523 -3.73 -4.94 14.95
N GLN A 524 -3.73 -4.27 13.80
CA GLN A 524 -3.08 -2.98 13.64
C GLN A 524 -3.69 -1.90 14.53
N VAL A 525 -5.02 -1.90 14.65
CA VAL A 525 -5.77 -0.96 15.49
C VAL A 525 -5.60 -1.29 16.97
N ALA A 526 -5.65 -2.58 17.35
CA ALA A 526 -5.37 -3.04 18.71
C ALA A 526 -3.97 -2.61 19.17
N GLY A 527 -2.96 -2.76 18.30
CA GLY A 527 -1.59 -2.32 18.53
C GLY A 527 -1.37 -0.80 18.65
N ARG A 528 -2.43 0.02 18.64
CA ARG A 528 -2.37 1.46 18.98
C ARG A 528 -2.65 1.71 20.46
N ALA A 529 -3.31 0.80 21.16
CA ALA A 529 -3.53 0.90 22.60
C ALA A 529 -2.23 0.57 23.38
N GLY A 530 -2.00 1.27 24.49
CA GLY A 530 -0.95 0.89 25.45
C GLY A 530 0.47 1.04 24.91
N ARG A 531 0.74 2.10 24.14
CA ARG A 531 2.11 2.46 23.69
C ARG A 531 2.88 3.31 24.69
N GLY A 532 2.27 3.72 25.80
CA GLY A 532 2.93 4.32 26.96
C GLY A 532 3.23 3.28 28.03
N ASP A 533 3.40 3.72 29.28
CA ASP A 533 3.66 2.86 30.45
C ASP A 533 2.38 2.18 30.98
N ARG A 534 1.21 2.56 30.47
CA ARG A 534 -0.10 2.08 30.93
C ARG A 534 -0.63 0.98 30.01
N PRO A 535 -1.21 -0.11 30.56
CA PRO A 535 -1.84 -1.15 29.76
C PRO A 535 -3.03 -0.58 28.99
N GLY A 536 -3.12 -0.92 27.70
CA GLY A 536 -4.25 -0.53 26.85
C GLY A 536 -5.40 -1.54 26.92
N LYS A 537 -6.64 -1.05 26.80
CA LYS A 537 -7.85 -1.85 26.62
C LYS A 537 -8.35 -1.70 25.19
N VAL A 538 -8.73 -2.81 24.57
CA VAL A 538 -9.31 -2.83 23.22
C VAL A 538 -10.68 -3.48 23.28
N ILE A 539 -11.69 -2.85 22.67
CA ILE A 539 -13.06 -3.38 22.60
C ILE A 539 -13.47 -3.52 21.14
N LEU A 540 -13.74 -4.76 20.72
CA LEU A 540 -14.17 -5.09 19.36
C LEU A 540 -15.67 -5.32 19.34
N GLN A 541 -16.43 -4.38 18.76
CA GLN A 541 -17.87 -4.54 18.58
C GLN A 541 -18.18 -5.17 17.22
N THR A 542 -18.91 -6.28 17.19
CA THR A 542 -19.20 -7.01 15.95
C THR A 542 -20.53 -7.76 15.98
N TYR A 543 -21.13 -7.97 14.80
CA TYR A 543 -22.25 -8.90 14.63
C TYR A 543 -21.79 -10.35 14.37
N THR A 544 -20.50 -10.58 14.12
CA THR A 544 -19.92 -11.91 13.86
C THR A 544 -18.82 -12.25 14.87
N PRO A 545 -19.13 -12.35 16.18
CA PRO A 545 -18.13 -12.54 17.23
C PRO A 545 -17.36 -13.86 17.16
N HIS A 546 -17.91 -14.86 16.45
CA HIS A 546 -17.30 -16.17 16.28
C HIS A 546 -16.47 -16.29 14.99
N HIS A 547 -16.42 -15.25 14.15
CA HIS A 547 -15.64 -15.32 12.92
C HIS A 547 -14.14 -15.43 13.25
N PRO A 548 -13.39 -16.37 12.64
CA PRO A 548 -11.98 -16.60 12.95
C PRO A 548 -11.09 -15.35 12.89
N ALA A 549 -11.31 -14.48 11.90
CA ALA A 549 -10.59 -13.21 11.80
C ALA A 549 -10.77 -12.30 13.04
N VAL A 550 -11.94 -12.33 13.69
CA VAL A 550 -12.20 -11.54 14.92
C VAL A 550 -11.58 -12.22 16.12
N VAL A 551 -11.86 -13.52 16.30
CA VAL A 551 -11.38 -14.30 17.46
C VAL A 551 -9.86 -14.31 17.54
N PHE A 552 -9.18 -14.67 16.45
CA PHE A 552 -7.72 -14.74 16.44
C PHE A 552 -7.08 -13.34 16.54
N SER A 553 -7.72 -12.29 16.01
CA SER A 553 -7.19 -10.93 16.18
C SER A 553 -7.22 -10.45 17.63
N ALA A 554 -8.22 -10.89 18.42
CA ALA A 554 -8.31 -10.56 19.84
C ALA A 554 -7.23 -11.25 20.68
N GLY A 555 -6.82 -12.46 20.28
CA GLY A 555 -5.71 -13.20 20.91
C GLY A 555 -4.33 -12.92 20.29
N GLU A 556 -4.23 -12.01 19.32
CA GLU A 556 -3.02 -11.77 18.51
C GLU A 556 -2.42 -13.04 17.85
N ASP A 557 -3.23 -14.07 17.62
CA ASP A 557 -2.79 -15.38 17.14
C ASP A 557 -2.76 -15.44 15.60
N TYR A 558 -1.70 -14.86 15.02
CA TYR A 558 -1.49 -14.87 13.57
C TYR A 558 -1.27 -16.27 13.01
N GLU A 559 -0.60 -17.18 13.73
CA GLU A 559 -0.26 -18.51 13.20
C GLU A 559 -1.49 -19.40 13.04
N SER A 560 -2.37 -19.40 14.04
CA SER A 560 -3.65 -20.11 13.95
C SER A 560 -4.56 -19.49 12.89
N PHE A 561 -4.63 -18.16 12.83
CA PHE A 561 -5.37 -17.48 11.77
C PHE A 561 -4.86 -17.83 10.37
N ALA A 562 -3.55 -17.74 10.14
CA ALA A 562 -2.93 -18.03 8.86
C ALA A 562 -3.11 -19.49 8.46
N SER A 563 -3.02 -20.42 9.42
CA SER A 563 -3.27 -21.84 9.17
C SER A 563 -4.72 -22.11 8.75
N TRP A 564 -5.69 -21.47 9.42
CA TRP A 564 -7.10 -21.55 9.05
C TRP A 564 -7.39 -20.93 7.67
N GLU A 565 -6.93 -19.69 7.44
CA GLU A 565 -7.16 -18.95 6.19
C GLU A 565 -6.52 -19.68 5.00
N LEU A 566 -5.30 -20.19 5.15
CA LEU A 566 -4.63 -20.96 4.10
C LEU A 566 -5.34 -22.28 3.80
N ALA A 567 -5.92 -22.96 4.81
CA ALA A 567 -6.72 -24.16 4.58
C ALA A 567 -7.97 -23.85 3.73
N VAL A 568 -8.71 -22.80 4.10
CA VAL A 568 -9.89 -22.33 3.36
C VAL A 568 -9.53 -21.96 1.92
N ARG A 569 -8.44 -21.21 1.71
CA ARG A 569 -8.00 -20.83 0.36
C ARG A 569 -7.52 -22.02 -0.47
N LYS A 570 -6.90 -23.02 0.15
CA LYS A 570 -6.47 -24.23 -0.55
C LYS A 570 -7.67 -25.02 -1.07
N GLU A 571 -8.70 -25.20 -0.23
CA GLU A 571 -9.94 -25.89 -0.59
C GLU A 571 -10.70 -25.15 -1.69
N ALA A 572 -10.82 -23.82 -1.56
CA ALA A 572 -11.51 -22.97 -2.55
C ALA A 572 -10.69 -22.70 -3.84
N GLY A 573 -9.43 -23.17 -3.92
CA GLY A 573 -8.56 -22.93 -5.08
C GLY A 573 -8.12 -21.48 -5.25
N TYR A 574 -7.97 -20.73 -4.16
CA TYR A 574 -7.53 -19.33 -4.15
C TYR A 574 -6.01 -19.15 -3.94
N PRO A 575 -5.45 -17.97 -4.30
CA PRO A 575 -4.07 -17.63 -4.01
C PRO A 575 -3.74 -17.73 -2.51
N PRO A 576 -2.57 -18.25 -2.11
CA PRO A 576 -1.37 -18.47 -2.93
C PRO A 576 -1.28 -19.83 -3.65
N PHE A 577 -2.28 -20.71 -3.56
CA PHE A 577 -2.20 -22.07 -4.13
C PHE A 577 -2.48 -22.13 -5.63
N ARG A 578 -3.16 -21.11 -6.17
CA ARG A 578 -3.42 -20.94 -7.60
C ARG A 578 -3.20 -19.50 -8.03
N HIS A 579 -3.00 -19.29 -9.32
CA HIS A 579 -2.99 -17.96 -9.92
C HIS A 579 -4.40 -17.60 -10.42
N LEU A 580 -4.82 -16.36 -10.13
CA LEU A 580 -6.08 -15.82 -10.64
C LEU A 580 -5.79 -14.65 -11.58
N ALA A 581 -6.52 -14.59 -12.69
CA ALA A 581 -6.57 -13.46 -13.59
C ALA A 581 -8.02 -13.05 -13.80
N LEU A 582 -8.30 -11.74 -13.74
CA LEU A 582 -9.61 -11.18 -14.01
C LEU A 582 -9.58 -10.44 -15.35
N LEU A 583 -10.30 -10.97 -16.34
CA LEU A 583 -10.60 -10.26 -17.57
C LEU A 583 -11.91 -9.49 -17.38
N ARG A 584 -11.84 -8.16 -17.37
CA ARG A 584 -13.01 -7.28 -17.27
C ARG A 584 -13.30 -6.65 -18.62
N ILE A 585 -14.46 -6.96 -19.18
CA ILE A 585 -15.00 -6.33 -20.38
C ILE A 585 -16.15 -5.42 -19.94
N SER A 586 -16.19 -4.19 -20.44
CA SER A 586 -17.26 -3.23 -20.14
C SER A 586 -17.59 -2.44 -21.38
N GLY A 587 -18.88 -2.30 -21.67
CA GLY A 587 -19.39 -1.54 -22.80
C GLY A 587 -20.74 -0.88 -22.48
N PRO A 588 -21.21 0.05 -23.33
CA PRO A 588 -22.42 0.83 -23.08
C PRO A 588 -23.71 0.02 -23.28
N ARG A 589 -23.67 -1.09 -24.01
CA ARG A 589 -24.82 -1.98 -24.26
C ARG A 589 -24.51 -3.38 -23.76
N GLN A 590 -25.43 -3.96 -22.98
CA GLN A 590 -25.26 -5.28 -22.37
C GLN A 590 -25.12 -6.37 -23.44
N ASP A 591 -26.01 -6.38 -24.44
CA ASP A 591 -26.06 -7.43 -25.47
C ASP A 591 -24.78 -7.54 -26.30
N THR A 592 -24.10 -6.42 -26.54
CA THR A 592 -22.82 -6.41 -27.27
C THR A 592 -21.61 -6.66 -26.38
N THR A 593 -21.73 -6.46 -25.06
CA THR A 593 -20.63 -6.65 -24.11
C THR A 593 -20.57 -8.09 -23.61
N ALA A 594 -21.71 -8.80 -23.62
CA ALA A 594 -21.82 -10.20 -23.21
C ALA A 594 -21.43 -11.20 -24.30
N ARG A 595 -21.44 -10.77 -25.58
CA ARG A 595 -20.90 -11.51 -26.73
C ARG A 595 -19.40 -11.30 -26.82
#